data_AF-A0AAE7J434-F1
#
_entry.id   AF-A0AAE7J434-F1
#
_cell.length_a   1.000
_cell.length_b   1.000
_cell.length_c   1.000
_cell.angle_alpha   90.00
_cell.angle_beta   90.00
_cell.angle_gamma   90.00
#
_symmetry.space_group_name_H-M   'P 1'
#
loop_
_entity.id
_entity.type
_entity.pdbx_description
1 polymer ?
#
loop_
_entity_poly.entity_id
_entity_poly.type
_entity_poly.pdbx_seq_one_letter_code
_entity_poly.pdbx_strand_id
1 'polypeptide(L)'
;MLLPLALSASAVLLLGSASIHTLSLQGHLRLQAAERRSEAADWLRSAAQAFAAAASGEEACLLPWPMQAWDGGVVGCTAADPARLRSGVLAERRWTLRDWQPSGDTGLLHLQLDDGRRAAFRLSLNPEGPLVLGISEPQLQGRVNGEVAS
;
A
#
# COMPACT_ATOMS: atom_id res chain seq x y z
N MET A 1 38.09 22.17 52.41
CA MET A 1 36.69 22.03 51.90
C MET A 1 36.68 22.31 50.40
N LEU A 2 36.93 21.31 49.55
CA LEU A 2 36.91 21.44 48.08
C LEU A 2 36.34 20.17 47.41
N LEU A 3 35.31 19.57 48.02
CA LEU A 3 34.73 18.29 47.56
C LEU A 3 33.31 18.32 46.93
N PRO A 4 32.72 19.44 46.44
CA PRO A 4 31.46 19.36 45.70
C PRO A 4 31.59 19.44 44.16
N LEU A 5 32.72 19.92 43.63
CA LEU A 5 32.87 20.21 42.19
C LEU A 5 33.16 18.97 41.31
N ALA A 6 33.75 17.91 41.87
CA ALA A 6 34.04 16.69 41.12
C ALA A 6 32.79 15.84 40.86
N LEU A 7 31.75 15.98 41.70
CA LEU A 7 30.51 15.20 41.59
C LEU A 7 29.58 15.72 40.49
N SER A 8 29.54 17.03 40.25
CA SER A 8 28.69 17.62 39.21
C SER A 8 29.18 17.34 37.79
N ALA A 9 30.50 17.30 37.58
CA ALA A 9 31.08 17.06 36.26
C ALA A 9 30.79 15.64 35.74
N SER A 10 30.87 14.63 36.62
CA SER A 10 30.56 13.24 36.28
C SER A 10 29.07 13.02 35.98
N ALA A 11 28.17 13.73 36.68
CA ALA A 11 26.74 13.63 36.45
C ALA A 11 26.33 14.14 35.05
N VAL A 12 26.92 15.24 34.59
CA VAL A 12 26.64 15.81 33.26
C VAL A 12 27.18 14.93 32.13
N LEU A 13 28.37 14.33 32.31
CA LEU A 13 28.95 13.41 31.33
C LEU A 13 28.14 12.11 31.19
N LEU A 14 27.65 11.56 32.30
CA LEU A 14 26.80 10.36 32.28
C LEU A 14 25.43 10.63 31.64
N LEU A 15 24.83 11.81 31.90
CA LEU A 15 23.58 12.22 31.25
C LEU A 15 23.78 12.45 29.73
N GLY A 16 24.94 12.99 29.34
CA GLY A 16 25.31 13.19 27.95
C GLY A 16 25.49 11.88 27.17
N SER A 17 26.12 10.86 27.76
CA SER A 17 26.31 9.57 27.08
C SER A 17 24.98 8.81 26.91
N ALA A 18 24.15 8.78 27.95
CA ALA A 18 22.83 8.15 27.89
C ALA A 18 21.94 8.79 26.80
N SER A 19 21.99 10.13 26.65
CA SER A 19 21.20 10.86 25.65
C SER A 19 21.61 10.53 24.21
N ILE A 20 22.90 10.38 23.94
CA ILE A 20 23.41 10.05 22.60
C ILE A 20 23.06 8.60 22.24
N HIS A 21 23.13 7.68 23.20
CA HIS A 21 22.74 6.29 22.99
C HIS A 21 21.24 6.17 22.67
N THR A 22 20.37 6.92 23.34
CA THR A 22 18.93 6.94 23.05
C THR A 22 18.64 7.57 21.68
N LEU A 23 19.32 8.66 21.31
CA LEU A 23 19.15 9.30 20.00
C LEU A 23 19.59 8.41 18.84
N SER A 24 20.71 7.70 18.98
CA SER A 24 21.17 6.73 17.99
C SER A 24 20.16 5.60 17.80
N LEU A 25 19.70 5.00 18.90
CA LEU A 25 18.68 3.94 18.86
C LEU A 25 17.38 4.42 18.22
N GLN A 26 16.88 5.58 18.61
CA GLN A 26 15.68 6.18 18.03
C GLN A 26 15.85 6.47 16.54
N GLY A 27 17.03 6.90 16.11
CA GLY A 27 17.39 7.07 14.70
C GLY A 27 17.30 5.76 13.92
N HIS A 28 17.93 4.69 14.42
CA HIS A 28 17.86 3.37 13.79
C HIS A 28 16.43 2.84 13.68
N LEU A 29 15.63 2.96 14.74
CA LEU A 29 14.23 2.52 14.73
C LEU A 29 13.39 3.29 13.70
N ARG A 30 13.64 4.59 13.53
CA ARG A 30 12.96 5.41 12.51
C ARG A 30 13.35 5.01 11.10
N LEU A 31 14.63 4.75 10.86
CA LEU A 31 15.13 4.28 9.57
C LEU A 31 14.51 2.94 9.19
N GLN A 32 14.54 1.96 10.10
CA GLN A 32 13.91 0.65 9.88
C GLN A 32 12.41 0.77 9.61
N ALA A 33 11.71 1.65 10.34
CA ALA A 33 10.29 1.91 10.09
C ALA A 33 10.04 2.55 8.73
N ALA A 34 10.92 3.44 8.27
CA ALA A 34 10.83 4.08 6.96
C ALA A 34 11.09 3.06 5.84
N GLU A 35 12.12 2.22 5.95
CA GLU A 35 12.43 1.17 4.99
C GLU A 35 11.26 0.19 4.84
N ARG A 36 10.70 -0.30 5.94
CA ARG A 36 9.53 -1.20 5.92
C ARG A 36 8.31 -0.57 5.24
N ARG A 37 8.11 0.75 5.40
CA ARG A 37 7.03 1.47 4.70
C ARG A 37 7.31 1.63 3.22
N SER A 38 8.55 1.93 2.83
CA SER A 38 8.96 2.00 1.42
C SER A 38 8.73 0.66 0.74
N GLU A 39 9.24 -0.42 1.34
CA GLU A 39 9.09 -1.77 0.80
C GLU A 39 7.61 -2.16 0.65
N ALA A 40 6.78 -1.81 1.63
CA ALA A 40 5.32 -1.99 1.55
C ALA A 40 4.71 -1.22 0.38
N ALA A 41 5.07 0.05 0.22
CA ALA A 41 4.58 0.89 -0.86
C ALA A 41 5.01 0.35 -2.24
N ASP A 42 6.25 -0.14 -2.36
CA ASP A 42 6.78 -0.68 -3.60
C ASP A 42 6.05 -1.97 -4.02
N TRP A 43 5.84 -2.90 -3.08
CA TRP A 43 5.04 -4.10 -3.36
C TRP A 43 3.61 -3.78 -3.78
N LEU A 44 2.96 -2.82 -3.10
CA LEU A 44 1.60 -2.40 -3.43
C LEU A 44 1.54 -1.69 -4.79
N ARG A 45 2.55 -0.88 -5.14
CA ARG A 45 2.65 -0.23 -6.45
C ARG A 45 2.80 -1.27 -7.56
N SER A 46 3.64 -2.28 -7.35
CA SER A 46 3.78 -3.39 -8.31
C SER A 46 2.50 -4.22 -8.44
N ALA A 47 1.74 -4.40 -7.35
CA ALA A 47 0.42 -5.04 -7.42
C ALA A 47 -0.59 -4.20 -8.21
N ALA A 48 -0.58 -2.87 -8.08
CA ALA A 48 -1.42 -1.98 -8.88
C ALA A 48 -1.05 -2.03 -10.37
N GLN A 49 0.24 -2.13 -10.70
CA GLN A 49 0.70 -2.36 -12.07
C GLN A 49 0.25 -3.72 -12.61
N ALA A 50 0.30 -4.77 -11.79
CA ALA A 50 -0.19 -6.10 -12.16
C ALA A 50 -1.70 -6.09 -12.43
N PHE A 51 -2.49 -5.39 -11.62
CA PHE A 51 -3.90 -5.16 -11.88
C PHE A 51 -4.12 -4.43 -13.21
N ALA A 52 -3.40 -3.33 -13.46
CA ALA A 52 -3.53 -2.57 -14.70
C ALA A 52 -3.18 -3.40 -15.94
N ALA A 53 -2.16 -4.25 -15.85
CA ALA A 53 -1.82 -5.20 -16.91
C ALA A 53 -2.91 -6.27 -17.11
N ALA A 54 -3.49 -6.79 -16.03
CA ALA A 54 -4.60 -7.74 -16.10
C ALA A 54 -5.87 -7.09 -16.67
N ALA A 55 -6.10 -5.80 -16.41
CA ALA A 55 -7.24 -5.02 -16.91
C ALA A 55 -7.02 -4.47 -18.33
N SER A 56 -6.32 -5.22 -19.16
CA SER A 56 -6.08 -4.92 -20.58
C SER A 56 -6.68 -6.02 -21.46
N GLY A 57 -6.70 -5.84 -22.78
CA GLY A 57 -7.23 -6.86 -23.68
C GLY A 57 -8.73 -7.10 -23.50
N GLU A 58 -9.13 -8.35 -23.24
CA GLU A 58 -10.54 -8.75 -23.11
C GLU A 58 -11.15 -8.26 -21.78
N GLU A 59 -10.35 -8.22 -20.72
CA GLU A 59 -10.76 -7.79 -19.38
C GLU A 59 -10.97 -6.28 -19.27
N ALA A 60 -10.37 -5.53 -20.20
CA ALA A 60 -10.43 -4.08 -20.25
C ALA A 60 -11.87 -3.57 -20.11
N CYS A 61 -12.81 -4.19 -20.83
CA CYS A 61 -14.20 -3.76 -20.87
C CYS A 61 -14.91 -3.77 -19.48
N LEU A 62 -14.35 -4.44 -18.47
CA LEU A 62 -14.85 -4.44 -17.08
C LEU A 62 -14.53 -3.14 -16.33
N LEU A 63 -13.49 -2.39 -16.74
CA LEU A 63 -13.02 -1.18 -16.06
C LEU A 63 -14.08 -0.08 -15.88
N PRO A 64 -15.00 0.19 -16.84
CA PRO A 64 -16.07 1.16 -16.66
C PRO A 64 -17.11 0.77 -15.60
N TRP A 65 -17.08 -0.45 -15.08
CA TRP A 65 -18.08 -0.99 -14.16
C TRP A 65 -17.51 -1.20 -12.76
N PRO A 66 -18.28 -0.90 -11.70
CA PRO A 66 -17.86 -1.22 -10.35
C PRO A 66 -17.71 -2.74 -10.17
N MET A 67 -16.79 -3.17 -9.30
CA MET A 67 -16.49 -4.58 -9.07
C MET A 67 -17.74 -5.43 -8.80
N GLN A 68 -18.71 -4.87 -8.06
CA GLN A 68 -19.93 -5.58 -7.68
C GLN A 68 -20.82 -5.93 -8.88
N ALA A 69 -20.70 -5.19 -9.99
CA ALA A 69 -21.48 -5.45 -11.21
C ALA A 69 -20.91 -6.59 -12.05
N TRP A 70 -19.65 -6.99 -11.84
CA TRP A 70 -18.98 -8.00 -12.68
C TRP A 70 -19.62 -9.39 -12.54
N ASP A 71 -20.10 -9.77 -11.35
CA ASP A 71 -20.68 -11.10 -11.08
C ASP A 71 -22.00 -11.34 -11.83
N GLY A 72 -22.73 -10.28 -12.15
CA GLY A 72 -23.97 -10.36 -12.92
C GLY A 72 -23.74 -10.49 -14.43
N GLY A 73 -22.48 -10.43 -14.87
CA GLY A 73 -22.13 -10.25 -16.28
C GLY A 73 -22.37 -8.81 -16.71
N VAL A 74 -21.40 -8.24 -17.41
CA VAL A 74 -21.48 -6.89 -17.96
C VAL A 74 -21.87 -6.99 -19.43
N VAL A 75 -22.89 -6.21 -19.84
CA VAL A 75 -23.32 -6.14 -21.24
C VAL A 75 -22.16 -5.65 -22.11
N GLY A 76 -21.80 -6.41 -23.14
CA GLY A 76 -20.65 -6.11 -24.01
C GLY A 76 -19.30 -6.63 -23.51
N CYS A 77 -19.28 -7.38 -22.38
CA CYS A 77 -18.09 -7.99 -21.79
C CYS A 77 -18.16 -9.51 -21.70
N THR A 78 -18.55 -10.18 -22.77
CA THR A 78 -18.78 -11.62 -22.74
C THR A 78 -17.51 -12.46 -22.77
N ALA A 79 -16.39 -11.91 -23.27
CA ALA A 79 -15.11 -12.59 -23.32
C ALA A 79 -14.28 -12.40 -22.03
N ALA A 80 -14.62 -11.40 -21.21
CA ALA A 80 -13.86 -11.08 -20.02
C ALA A 80 -14.08 -12.10 -18.91
N ASP A 81 -13.00 -12.46 -18.20
CA ASP A 81 -13.07 -13.23 -16.95
C ASP A 81 -12.79 -12.31 -15.74
N PRO A 82 -13.82 -11.95 -14.94
CA PRO A 82 -13.64 -11.14 -13.74
C PRO A 82 -12.66 -11.72 -12.73
N ALA A 83 -12.47 -13.04 -12.69
CA ALA A 83 -11.56 -13.69 -11.75
C ALA A 83 -10.11 -13.23 -11.95
N ARG A 84 -9.72 -12.89 -13.19
CA ARG A 84 -8.37 -12.41 -13.53
C ARG A 84 -8.05 -11.03 -12.94
N LEU A 85 -9.07 -10.20 -12.70
CA LEU A 85 -8.93 -8.90 -12.05
C LEU A 85 -9.03 -8.98 -10.53
N ARG A 86 -9.65 -10.04 -9.99
CA ARG A 86 -9.89 -10.20 -8.55
C ARG A 86 -8.64 -10.55 -7.76
N SER A 87 -7.67 -11.22 -8.38
CA SER A 87 -6.43 -11.59 -7.72
C SER A 87 -5.35 -11.99 -8.70
N GLY A 88 -4.10 -11.95 -8.24
CA GLY A 88 -2.97 -12.45 -8.99
C GLY A 88 -1.78 -12.74 -8.09
N VAL A 89 -0.71 -13.24 -8.70
CA VAL A 89 0.56 -13.52 -8.01
C VAL A 89 1.66 -12.72 -8.69
N LEU A 90 2.47 -12.03 -7.89
CA LEU A 90 3.63 -11.27 -8.34
C LEU A 90 4.83 -11.65 -7.46
N ALA A 91 5.88 -12.21 -8.07
CA ALA A 91 7.11 -12.61 -7.37
C ALA A 91 6.82 -13.34 -6.05
N GLU A 92 6.00 -14.39 -6.14
CA GLU A 92 5.54 -15.26 -5.03
C GLU A 92 4.53 -14.65 -4.06
N ARG A 93 4.21 -13.36 -4.19
CA ARG A 93 3.23 -12.68 -3.33
C ARG A 93 1.87 -12.62 -3.99
N ARG A 94 0.83 -12.96 -3.23
CA ARG A 94 -0.54 -12.84 -3.74
C ARG A 94 -1.07 -11.44 -3.47
N TRP A 95 -1.69 -10.84 -4.48
CA TRP A 95 -2.52 -9.65 -4.32
C TRP A 95 -3.98 -9.98 -4.58
N THR A 96 -4.87 -9.24 -3.94
CA THR A 96 -6.32 -9.38 -4.05
C THR A 96 -6.96 -8.01 -4.22
N LEU A 97 -7.91 -7.93 -5.14
CA LEU A 97 -8.78 -6.79 -5.31
C LEU A 97 -9.80 -6.79 -4.17
N ARG A 98 -9.85 -5.68 -3.43
CA ARG A 98 -10.83 -5.47 -2.36
C ARG A 98 -12.04 -4.72 -2.87
N ASP A 99 -11.80 -3.73 -3.72
CA ASP A 99 -12.84 -2.92 -4.34
C ASP A 99 -12.30 -2.22 -5.59
N TRP A 100 -13.20 -1.96 -6.53
CA TRP A 100 -12.97 -1.13 -7.70
C TRP A 100 -14.22 -0.29 -7.96
N GLN A 101 -14.05 1.03 -7.93
CA GLN A 101 -15.11 1.99 -8.16
C GLN A 101 -14.68 2.99 -9.25
N PRO A 102 -15.17 2.84 -10.49
CA PRO A 102 -14.92 3.82 -11.55
C PRO A 102 -15.71 5.10 -11.29
N SER A 103 -15.17 6.21 -11.80
CA SER A 103 -15.71 7.56 -11.74
C SER A 103 -15.26 8.36 -12.98
N GLY A 104 -15.96 8.13 -14.10
CA GLY A 104 -15.63 8.79 -15.37
C GLY A 104 -14.29 8.32 -15.94
N ASP A 105 -13.38 9.27 -16.14
CA ASP A 105 -12.00 9.07 -16.62
C ASP A 105 -11.03 8.66 -15.49
N THR A 106 -11.55 8.35 -14.31
CA THR A 106 -10.74 7.86 -13.19
C THR A 106 -11.43 6.70 -12.48
N GLY A 107 -10.74 6.07 -11.55
CA GLY A 107 -11.36 5.12 -10.63
C GLY A 107 -10.54 4.91 -9.36
N LEU A 108 -11.22 4.46 -8.30
CA LEU A 108 -10.60 4.14 -7.03
C LEU A 108 -10.39 2.63 -6.95
N LEU A 109 -9.13 2.23 -6.83
CA LEU A 109 -8.67 0.85 -6.75
C LEU A 109 -8.21 0.55 -5.32
N HIS A 110 -8.79 -0.45 -4.68
CA HIS A 110 -8.36 -0.94 -3.36
C HIS A 110 -7.72 -2.32 -3.49
N LEU A 111 -6.47 -2.43 -3.07
CA LEU A 111 -5.70 -3.68 -3.11
C LEU A 111 -5.28 -4.13 -1.72
N GLN A 112 -5.13 -5.44 -1.58
CA GLN A 112 -4.59 -6.11 -0.41
C GLN A 112 -3.55 -7.15 -0.82
N LEU A 113 -2.41 -7.16 -0.13
CA LEU A 113 -1.43 -8.24 -0.20
C LEU A 113 -1.79 -9.38 0.77
N ASP A 114 -1.27 -10.57 0.51
CA ASP A 114 -1.37 -11.78 1.35
C ASP A 114 -1.08 -11.55 2.84
N ASP A 115 -0.07 -10.73 3.15
CA ASP A 115 0.31 -10.38 4.51
C ASP A 115 -0.62 -9.34 5.16
N GLY A 116 -1.71 -8.98 4.51
CA GLY A 116 -2.74 -8.07 5.01
C GLY A 116 -2.46 -6.59 4.81
N ARG A 117 -1.28 -6.18 4.28
CA ARG A 117 -1.03 -4.78 3.89
C ARG A 117 -2.00 -4.33 2.80
N ARG A 118 -2.42 -3.06 2.84
CA ARG A 118 -3.43 -2.50 1.94
C ARG A 118 -3.03 -1.13 1.43
N ALA A 119 -3.53 -0.79 0.25
CA ALA A 119 -3.53 0.58 -0.23
C ALA A 119 -4.73 0.85 -1.14
N ALA A 120 -5.09 2.13 -1.22
CA ALA A 120 -5.89 2.66 -2.29
C ALA A 120 -5.03 3.40 -3.32
N PHE A 121 -5.47 3.35 -4.57
CA PHE A 121 -4.88 4.03 -5.70
C PHE A 121 -5.97 4.74 -6.48
N ARG A 122 -5.68 5.92 -7.00
CA ARG A 122 -6.47 6.52 -8.06
C ARG A 122 -5.87 6.09 -9.40
N LEU A 123 -6.68 5.47 -10.23
CA LEU A 123 -6.35 5.17 -11.62
C LEU A 123 -6.88 6.27 -12.52
N SER A 124 -6.09 6.65 -13.52
CA SER A 124 -6.57 7.42 -14.67
C SER A 124 -6.91 6.44 -15.79
N LEU A 125 -8.10 6.60 -16.38
CA LEU A 125 -8.63 5.77 -17.44
C LEU A 125 -8.70 6.59 -18.73
N ASN A 126 -8.57 5.92 -19.87
CA ASN A 126 -8.77 6.56 -21.16
C ASN A 126 -10.28 6.82 -21.38
N PRO A 127 -10.70 8.06 -21.69
CA PRO A 127 -12.11 8.36 -21.99
C PRO A 127 -12.60 7.72 -23.29
N GLU A 128 -11.70 7.41 -24.23
CA GLU A 128 -12.04 6.84 -25.54
C GLU A 128 -12.06 5.31 -25.56
N GLY A 129 -11.60 4.67 -24.49
CA GLY A 129 -11.56 3.22 -24.41
C GLY A 129 -11.05 2.72 -23.06
N PRO A 130 -11.28 1.47 -22.69
CA PRO A 130 -11.04 1.01 -21.33
C PRO A 130 -9.56 0.67 -21.08
N LEU A 131 -8.70 1.67 -21.03
CA LEU A 131 -7.27 1.50 -20.77
C LEU A 131 -6.86 2.28 -19.53
N VAL A 132 -6.01 1.69 -18.67
CA VAL A 132 -5.37 2.41 -17.56
C VAL A 132 -4.21 3.25 -18.11
N LEU A 133 -4.29 4.58 -17.95
CA LEU A 133 -3.29 5.55 -18.39
C LEU A 133 -2.29 5.92 -17.28
N GLY A 134 -2.70 5.82 -16.03
CA GLY A 134 -1.89 6.22 -14.89
C GLY A 134 -2.36 5.63 -13.58
N ILE A 135 -1.42 5.54 -12.63
CA ILE A 135 -1.62 5.02 -11.28
C ILE A 135 -1.03 6.03 -10.31
N SER A 136 -1.80 6.50 -9.33
CA SER A 136 -1.29 7.40 -8.29
C SER A 136 -0.30 6.72 -7.36
N GLU A 137 0.34 7.50 -6.49
CA GLU A 137 1.07 6.94 -5.33
C GLU A 137 0.12 6.13 -4.42
N PRO A 138 0.62 5.07 -3.74
CA PRO A 138 -0.16 4.25 -2.84
C PRO A 138 -0.59 5.05 -1.61
N GLN A 139 -1.89 5.11 -1.36
CA GLN A 139 -2.43 5.56 -0.08
C GLN A 139 -2.48 4.37 0.87
N LEU A 140 -1.40 4.17 1.65
CA LEU A 140 -1.30 3.05 2.58
C LEU A 140 -2.47 3.06 3.57
N GLN A 141 -3.20 1.95 3.59
CA GLN A 141 -4.28 1.69 4.53
C GLN A 141 -3.74 0.72 5.58
N GLY A 142 -4.02 0.96 6.86
CA GLY A 142 -3.52 0.12 7.95
C GLY A 142 -3.77 -1.37 7.71
N ARG A 143 -2.93 -2.23 8.30
CA ARG A 143 -3.14 -3.68 8.28
C ARG A 143 -4.42 -3.98 9.05
N VAL A 144 -5.27 -4.87 8.55
CA VAL A 144 -6.31 -5.48 9.40
C VAL A 144 -5.61 -6.39 10.39
N ASN A 145 -5.33 -5.85 11.57
CA ASN A 145 -5.19 -6.66 12.76
C ASN A 145 -6.59 -6.87 13.31
N GLY A 146 -7.03 -8.13 13.39
CA GLY A 146 -8.22 -8.51 14.14
C GLY A 146 -7.96 -8.34 15.64
N GLU A 147 -7.92 -7.11 16.12
CA GLU A 147 -8.00 -6.79 17.54
C GLU A 147 -9.38 -6.20 17.80
N VAL A 148 -10.34 -7.09 18.00
CA VAL A 148 -11.56 -6.78 18.72
C VAL A 148 -11.14 -6.59 20.17
N ALA A 149 -10.89 -5.34 20.56
CA ALA A 149 -10.93 -4.97 21.96
C ALA A 149 -12.40 -4.75 22.32
N SER A 150 -13.03 -5.80 22.84
CA SER A 150 -14.21 -5.72 23.71
C SER A 150 -13.75 -5.93 25.14
#